data_AF-A0A6C2YQ44-F1
#
_entry.id   AF-A0A6C2YQ44-F1
#
_cell.length_a   1.000
_cell.length_b   1.000
_cell.length_c   1.000
_cell.angle_alpha   90.00
_cell.angle_beta   90.00
_cell.angle_gamma   90.00
#
_symmetry.space_group_name_H-M   'P 1'
#
loop_
_entity.id
_entity.type
_entity.pdbx_description
1 polymer ?
#
loop_
_entity_poly.entity_id
_entity_poly.type
_entity_poly.pdbx_seq_one_letter_code
_entity_poly.pdbx_strand_id
1 'polypeptide(L)'
;MGLGQCRRAIEQFVPGDAILSRDETDINGPINVQIVEAVFERSAIIFELRVAGQLIETTAEHPFWVVGRGWTPVWELSIGDCLRTIAGESVSIEGVHETDRRQTVYNLQVSDYHTYFVGCQEWGFSVWAHNACTLQLGELEALGAEYARRVNAQAAAARRAGATGPVEVSLPQGGWDEIAGLRGGKYKGTLTQDDKSAIRAYAGSTKGLLDEGVSIKVPSPNGRNGNQPHIDDVTRNNTQPSGELRPLTVGGRVADGVGKPGQKVVIRGVEIDPGPNGRVIVEVEPFSGNIPVSDGRAQIRDMRAGDPSATIVVTDPHNTTSPPLIYRPGTQPPPSGHYRGGQTHVPAPTE
;
A
#
# COMPACT_ATOMS: atom_id res chain seq x y z
N MET A 1 -4.43 42.36 13.65
CA MET A 1 -5.34 41.61 14.55
C MET A 1 -4.77 40.22 14.67
N GLY A 2 -4.39 39.80 15.87
CA GLY A 2 -3.78 38.48 16.07
C GLY A 2 -4.76 37.38 15.70
N LEU A 3 -4.32 36.42 14.89
CA LEU A 3 -5.03 35.15 14.68
C LEU A 3 -5.03 34.39 16.01
N GLY A 4 -5.92 34.76 16.93
CA GLY A 4 -6.21 33.96 18.11
C GLY A 4 -6.87 32.67 17.63
N GLN A 5 -6.06 31.64 17.38
CA GLN A 5 -6.52 30.35 16.87
C GLN A 5 -7.28 29.62 17.99
N CYS A 6 -8.60 29.71 17.99
CA CYS A 6 -9.44 28.79 18.75
C CYS A 6 -9.26 27.39 18.15
N ARG A 7 -8.65 26.47 18.91
CA ARG A 7 -8.69 25.04 18.62
C ARG A 7 -10.09 24.50 18.91
N ARG A 8 -10.56 23.57 18.08
CA ARG A 8 -11.85 22.89 18.27
C ARG A 8 -11.65 21.41 17.97
N ALA A 9 -12.24 20.55 18.80
CA ALA A 9 -12.24 19.12 18.55
C ALA A 9 -13.07 18.82 17.28
N ILE A 10 -12.65 17.87 16.46
CA ILE A 10 -13.23 17.67 15.12
C ILE A 10 -14.73 17.33 15.19
N GLU A 11 -15.15 16.62 16.23
CA GLU A 11 -16.54 16.23 16.51
C GLU A 11 -17.46 17.40 16.90
N GLN A 12 -16.90 18.59 17.15
CA GLN A 12 -17.66 19.79 17.54
C GLN A 12 -17.89 20.76 16.38
N PHE A 13 -17.35 20.48 15.19
CA PHE A 13 -17.60 21.32 14.02
C PHE A 13 -19.02 21.10 13.51
N VAL A 14 -19.60 22.16 12.96
CA VAL A 14 -20.87 22.18 12.24
C VAL A 14 -20.72 23.01 10.96
N PRO A 15 -21.58 22.80 9.95
CA PRO A 15 -21.60 23.66 8.77
C PRO A 15 -21.68 25.15 9.13
N GLY A 16 -20.86 25.97 8.49
CA GLY A 16 -20.72 27.41 8.77
C GLY A 16 -19.54 27.76 9.68
N ASP A 17 -18.90 26.79 10.34
CA ASP A 17 -17.70 27.03 11.13
C ASP A 17 -16.48 27.38 10.27
N ALA A 18 -15.59 28.19 10.83
CA ALA A 18 -14.32 28.55 10.20
C ALA A 18 -13.21 27.55 10.57
N ILE A 19 -12.39 27.18 9.59
CA ILE A 19 -11.21 26.31 9.77
C ILE A 19 -10.05 26.80 8.92
N LEU A 20 -8.82 26.64 9.42
CA LEU A 20 -7.63 27.01 8.66
C LEU A 20 -7.27 25.90 7.67
N SER A 21 -6.91 26.31 6.46
CA SER A 21 -6.61 25.40 5.36
C SER A 21 -5.60 26.04 4.38
N ARG A 22 -5.09 25.23 3.45
CA ARG A 22 -4.19 25.62 2.36
C ARG A 22 -4.56 24.81 1.11
N ASP A 23 -4.37 25.38 -0.06
CA ASP A 23 -4.58 24.70 -1.35
C ASP A 23 -3.70 23.44 -1.45
N GLU A 24 -4.30 22.26 -1.69
CA GLU A 24 -3.57 20.99 -1.79
C GLU A 24 -2.51 20.93 -2.90
N THR A 25 -2.58 21.85 -3.87
CA THR A 25 -1.67 21.93 -5.01
C THR A 25 -0.53 22.91 -4.81
N ASP A 26 -0.64 23.82 -3.83
CA ASP A 26 0.39 24.83 -3.53
C ASP A 26 0.88 24.70 -2.09
N ILE A 27 1.95 23.90 -1.93
CA ILE A 27 2.59 23.65 -0.64
C ILE A 27 3.09 24.94 0.06
N ASN A 28 3.41 25.99 -0.71
CA ASN A 28 3.90 27.27 -0.21
C ASN A 28 2.81 28.36 -0.24
N GLY A 29 1.58 27.99 -0.58
CA GLY A 29 0.45 28.89 -0.69
C GLY A 29 0.03 29.51 0.64
N PRO A 30 -0.74 30.61 0.60
CA PRO A 30 -1.23 31.26 1.81
C PRO A 30 -2.12 30.32 2.64
N ILE A 31 -2.08 30.49 3.96
CA ILE A 31 -3.07 29.88 4.84
C ILE A 31 -4.32 30.74 4.79
N ASN A 32 -5.44 30.14 4.40
CA ASN A 32 -6.72 30.82 4.33
C ASN A 32 -7.71 30.20 5.31
N VAL A 33 -8.68 31.01 5.74
CA VAL A 33 -9.85 30.52 6.45
C VAL A 33 -10.82 29.95 5.42
N GLN A 34 -11.21 28.70 5.61
CA GLN A 34 -12.28 28.03 4.85
C GLN A 34 -13.49 27.83 5.76
N ILE A 35 -14.65 27.67 5.14
CA ILE A 35 -15.91 27.41 5.84
C ILE A 35 -16.20 25.91 5.74
N VAL A 36 -16.52 25.28 6.88
CA VAL A 36 -17.01 23.90 6.91
C VAL A 36 -18.38 23.87 6.23
N GLU A 37 -18.51 23.07 5.18
CA GLU A 37 -19.77 22.89 4.43
C GLU A 37 -20.52 21.64 4.89
N ALA A 38 -19.78 20.59 5.25
CA ALA A 38 -20.35 19.34 5.73
C ALA A 38 -19.42 18.65 6.74
N VAL A 39 -20.04 17.88 7.63
CA VAL A 39 -19.36 17.01 8.61
C VAL A 39 -19.80 15.59 8.33
N PHE A 40 -18.84 14.68 8.25
CA PHE A 40 -19.06 13.26 7.99
C PHE A 40 -18.62 12.47 9.20
N GLU A 41 -19.42 11.47 9.56
CA GLU A 41 -19.11 10.55 10.66
C GLU A 41 -19.24 9.11 10.18
N ARG A 42 -18.36 8.23 10.66
CA ARG A 42 -18.44 6.79 10.43
C ARG A 42 -17.75 6.01 11.54
N SER A 43 -18.02 4.70 11.62
CA SER A 43 -17.29 3.80 12.52
C SER A 43 -16.10 3.17 11.79
N ALA A 44 -14.89 3.31 12.33
CA ALA A 44 -13.66 2.80 11.72
C ALA A 44 -12.65 2.30 12.76
N ILE A 45 -11.69 1.47 12.31
CA ILE A 45 -10.53 1.08 13.13
C ILE A 45 -9.57 2.27 13.26
N ILE A 46 -9.01 2.46 14.45
CA ILE A 46 -8.14 3.58 14.78
C ILE A 46 -6.67 3.22 14.57
N PHE A 47 -5.97 4.13 13.92
CA PHE A 47 -4.51 4.23 13.88
C PHE A 47 -4.05 5.32 14.83
N GLU A 48 -3.02 5.00 15.60
CA GLU A 48 -2.29 5.93 16.47
C GLU A 48 -1.06 6.46 15.74
N LEU A 49 -1.05 7.75 15.42
CA LEU A 49 0.05 8.46 14.82
C LEU A 49 0.70 9.39 15.85
N ARG A 50 1.95 9.10 16.26
CA ARG A 50 2.71 9.92 17.21
C ARG A 50 3.64 10.88 16.49
N VAL A 51 3.54 12.17 16.80
CA VAL A 51 4.25 13.26 16.14
C VAL A 51 4.72 14.25 17.21
N ALA A 52 6.03 14.42 17.36
CA ALA A 52 6.64 15.32 18.37
C ALA A 52 5.99 15.22 19.77
N GLY A 53 5.85 14.00 20.29
CA GLY A 53 5.25 13.70 21.59
C GLY A 53 3.72 13.79 21.65
N GLN A 54 3.05 14.23 20.58
CA GLN A 54 1.58 14.30 20.50
C GLN A 54 1.00 13.09 19.79
N LEU A 55 -0.23 12.73 20.15
CA LEU A 55 -0.95 11.62 19.54
C LEU A 55 -2.10 12.14 18.66
N ILE A 56 -2.13 11.69 17.43
CA ILE A 56 -3.23 11.86 16.50
C ILE A 56 -3.87 10.49 16.29
N GLU A 57 -5.15 10.37 16.63
CA GLU A 57 -5.95 9.19 16.32
C GLU A 57 -6.67 9.43 14.99
N THR A 58 -6.48 8.54 14.04
CA THR A 58 -6.99 8.71 12.67
C THR A 58 -7.28 7.35 12.04
N THR A 59 -7.70 7.33 10.78
CA THR A 59 -7.92 6.10 10.02
C THR A 59 -6.72 5.78 9.13
N ALA A 60 -6.61 4.52 8.74
CA ALA A 60 -5.51 4.02 7.92
C ALA A 60 -5.35 4.82 6.61
N GLU A 61 -6.47 5.17 5.99
CA GLU A 61 -6.51 5.85 4.69
C GLU A 61 -6.32 7.37 4.75
N HIS A 62 -6.30 7.96 5.94
CA HIS A 62 -6.32 9.41 6.05
C HIS A 62 -4.97 10.02 5.62
N PRO A 63 -4.91 10.88 4.59
CA PRO A 63 -3.63 11.37 4.09
C PRO A 63 -3.10 12.57 4.87
N PHE A 64 -1.79 12.57 5.10
CA PHE A 64 -1.02 13.74 5.56
C PHE A 64 0.05 14.11 4.55
N TRP A 65 0.42 15.38 4.48
CA TRP A 65 1.50 15.81 3.59
C TRP A 65 2.88 15.45 4.16
N VAL A 66 3.56 14.52 3.52
CA VAL A 66 4.95 14.13 3.86
C VAL A 66 5.94 14.88 2.96
N VAL A 67 6.94 15.52 3.58
CA VAL A 67 8.01 16.23 2.87
C VAL A 67 8.76 15.25 1.96
N GLY A 68 8.79 15.56 0.66
CA GLY A 68 9.44 14.74 -0.37
C GLY A 68 8.60 13.59 -0.93
N ARG A 69 7.40 13.33 -0.37
CA ARG A 69 6.50 12.26 -0.83
C ARG A 69 5.09 12.75 -1.23
N GLY A 70 4.67 13.91 -0.74
CA GLY A 70 3.33 14.44 -1.00
C GLY A 70 2.28 13.84 -0.06
N TRP A 71 1.02 13.83 -0.51
CA TRP A 71 -0.09 13.22 0.23
C TRP A 71 0.14 11.73 0.42
N THR A 72 0.27 11.29 1.67
CA THR A 72 0.57 9.89 2.01
C THR A 72 -0.43 9.41 3.05
N PRO A 73 -1.14 8.28 2.83
CA PRO A 73 -2.07 7.72 3.81
C PRO A 73 -1.33 7.18 5.04
N VAL A 74 -2.00 7.14 6.19
CA VAL A 74 -1.40 6.73 7.47
C VAL A 74 -0.79 5.33 7.45
N TRP A 75 -1.36 4.37 6.72
CA TRP A 75 -0.77 3.02 6.58
C TRP A 75 0.60 3.01 5.86
N GLU A 76 0.91 4.08 5.11
CA GLU A 76 2.18 4.35 4.41
C GLU A 76 3.01 5.44 5.11
N LEU A 77 2.62 5.83 6.32
CA LEU A 77 3.51 6.64 7.14
C LEU A 77 4.49 5.75 7.86
N SER A 78 5.61 6.34 8.24
CA SER A 78 6.55 5.68 9.12
C SER A 78 7.26 6.66 10.01
N ILE A 79 7.75 6.10 11.12
CA ILE A 79 8.64 6.81 12.02
C ILE A 79 9.69 7.47 11.14
N GLY A 80 9.91 8.77 11.29
CA GLY A 80 10.98 9.54 10.63
C GLY A 80 10.60 10.22 9.35
N ASP A 81 9.46 9.85 8.77
CA ASP A 81 8.82 10.74 7.81
C ASP A 81 8.54 12.08 8.50
N CYS A 82 8.68 13.16 7.73
CA CYS A 82 8.49 14.51 8.21
C CYS A 82 7.19 15.06 7.62
N LEU A 83 6.22 15.37 8.48
CA LEU A 83 4.96 15.99 8.09
C LEU A 83 5.15 17.49 7.92
N ARG A 84 4.54 18.07 6.89
CA ARG A 84 4.53 19.53 6.73
C ARG A 84 3.59 20.15 7.75
N THR A 85 4.10 21.16 8.45
CA THR A 85 3.33 21.93 9.43
C THR A 85 2.69 23.16 8.78
N ILE A 86 1.73 23.75 9.48
CA ILE A 86 1.08 25.02 9.11
C ILE A 86 2.12 26.13 8.89
N ALA A 87 3.19 26.19 9.69
CA ALA A 87 4.25 27.20 9.58
C ALA A 87 5.17 27.00 8.36
N GLY A 88 4.98 25.93 7.57
CA GLY A 88 5.87 25.59 6.46
C GLY A 88 7.09 24.77 6.89
N GLU A 89 7.35 24.63 8.19
CA GLU A 89 8.36 23.75 8.75
C GLU A 89 7.91 22.28 8.70
N SER A 90 8.75 21.36 9.17
CA SER A 90 8.44 19.94 9.21
C SER A 90 8.59 19.34 10.60
N VAL A 91 7.71 18.41 10.95
CA VAL A 91 7.73 17.69 12.23
C VAL A 91 7.84 16.18 11.99
N SER A 92 8.70 15.49 12.75
CA SER A 92 8.96 14.07 12.53
C SER A 92 7.91 13.18 13.19
N ILE A 93 7.51 12.13 12.47
CA ILE A 93 6.73 11.04 13.03
C ILE A 93 7.62 10.19 13.95
N GLU A 94 7.10 9.85 15.13
CA GLU A 94 7.76 9.07 16.17
C GLU A 94 7.17 7.67 16.34
N GLY A 95 5.93 7.47 15.88
CA GLY A 95 5.21 6.20 16.00
C GLY A 95 4.03 6.15 15.05
N VAL A 96 3.75 4.96 14.51
CA VAL A 96 2.53 4.67 13.75
C VAL A 96 2.10 3.24 14.11
N HIS A 97 0.85 3.07 14.54
CA HIS A 97 0.36 1.79 15.03
C HIS A 97 -1.12 1.62 14.72
N GLU A 98 -1.49 0.49 14.09
CA GLU A 98 -2.88 0.05 14.00
C GLU A 98 -3.33 -0.51 15.36
N THR A 99 -4.48 -0.05 15.85
CA THR A 99 -5.07 -0.58 17.08
C THR A 99 -6.18 -1.58 16.76
N ASP A 100 -6.65 -2.32 17.77
CA ASP A 100 -7.88 -3.12 17.69
C ASP A 100 -9.15 -2.30 18.01
N ARG A 101 -9.00 -0.99 18.28
CA ARG A 101 -10.10 -0.12 18.68
C ARG A 101 -10.90 0.32 17.46
N ARG A 102 -12.21 0.14 17.53
CA ARG A 102 -13.17 0.73 16.60
C ARG A 102 -13.91 1.88 17.28
N GLN A 103 -13.88 3.06 16.68
CA GLN A 103 -14.49 4.28 17.22
C GLN A 103 -15.22 5.06 16.11
N THR A 104 -16.04 6.04 16.52
CA THR A 104 -16.59 7.03 15.61
C THR A 104 -15.48 7.99 15.21
N VAL A 105 -15.28 8.17 13.91
CA VAL A 105 -14.31 9.10 13.32
C VAL A 105 -15.04 10.16 12.51
N TYR A 106 -14.41 11.32 12.37
CA TYR A 106 -14.99 12.49 11.71
C TYR A 106 -14.13 12.94 10.55
N ASN A 107 -14.77 13.49 9.52
CA ASN A 107 -14.11 14.25 8.47
C ASN A 107 -14.92 15.48 8.10
N LEU A 108 -14.27 16.49 7.52
CA LEU A 108 -14.89 17.75 7.14
C LEU A 108 -14.80 17.93 5.62
N GLN A 109 -15.86 18.45 5.00
CA GLN A 109 -15.77 19.13 3.73
C GLN A 109 -15.74 20.63 4.02
N VAL A 110 -14.81 21.33 3.38
CA VAL A 110 -14.63 22.78 3.50
C VAL A 110 -14.72 23.40 2.11
N SER A 111 -14.98 24.70 2.04
CA SER A 111 -15.36 25.43 0.82
C SER A 111 -14.40 25.26 -0.36
N ASP A 112 -13.31 26.02 -0.44
CA ASP A 112 -12.51 26.09 -1.67
C ASP A 112 -11.40 25.03 -1.74
N TYR A 113 -11.08 24.36 -0.63
CA TYR A 113 -9.95 23.45 -0.49
C TYR A 113 -10.38 22.06 -0.02
N HIS A 114 -9.51 21.07 -0.23
CA HIS A 114 -9.73 19.71 0.25
C HIS A 114 -8.80 19.35 1.41
N THR A 115 -8.46 20.33 2.26
CA THR A 115 -7.54 20.11 3.36
C THR A 115 -7.93 20.88 4.62
N TYR A 116 -7.36 20.50 5.75
CA TYR A 116 -7.38 21.27 6.98
C TYR A 116 -6.13 20.99 7.83
N PHE A 117 -5.91 21.82 8.85
CA PHE A 117 -4.79 21.63 9.79
C PHE A 117 -5.25 20.94 11.07
N VAL A 118 -4.54 19.87 11.44
CA VAL A 118 -4.76 19.09 12.68
C VAL A 118 -3.67 19.43 13.69
N GLY A 119 -4.06 19.94 14.84
CA GLY A 119 -3.16 20.32 15.93
C GLY A 119 -3.64 21.57 16.65
N CYS A 120 -2.81 22.10 17.53
CA CYS A 120 -3.13 23.32 18.27
C CYS A 120 -1.88 24.04 18.75
N GLN A 121 -2.06 25.26 19.24
CA GLN A 121 -0.96 26.09 19.72
C GLN A 121 -0.18 25.43 20.88
N GLU A 122 -0.86 24.68 21.75
CA GLU A 122 -0.25 23.98 22.87
C GLU A 122 0.65 22.82 22.43
N TRP A 123 0.42 22.27 21.24
CA TRP A 123 1.30 21.28 20.62
C TRP A 123 2.55 21.94 20.01
N GLY A 124 2.48 23.25 19.74
CA GLY A 124 3.53 24.00 19.03
C GLY A 124 3.52 23.79 17.52
N PHE A 125 2.63 22.94 16.99
CA PHE A 125 2.49 22.67 15.57
C PHE A 125 1.06 22.23 15.22
N SER A 126 0.71 22.38 13.94
CA SER A 126 -0.43 21.70 13.32
C SER A 126 0.02 21.12 11.98
N VAL A 127 -0.38 19.88 11.67
CA VAL A 127 -0.03 19.16 10.45
C VAL A 127 -1.13 19.23 9.42
N TRP A 128 -0.75 19.13 8.15
CA TRP A 128 -1.68 19.27 7.02
C TRP A 128 -2.31 17.93 6.64
N ALA A 129 -3.64 17.85 6.70
CA ALA A 129 -4.45 16.65 6.41
C ALA A 129 -5.39 16.89 5.23
N HIS A 130 -5.71 15.83 4.47
CA HIS A 130 -6.53 15.91 3.26
C HIS A 130 -7.92 15.24 3.41
N ASN A 131 -8.93 15.83 2.80
CA ASN A 131 -10.33 15.39 2.76
C ASN A 131 -10.57 14.23 1.78
N ALA A 132 -9.53 13.57 1.27
CA ALA A 132 -9.69 12.52 0.25
C ALA A 132 -10.47 11.31 0.79
N CYS A 133 -10.53 11.15 2.11
CA CYS A 133 -11.46 10.24 2.79
C CYS A 133 -12.92 10.39 2.29
N THR A 134 -13.42 11.61 2.10
CA THR A 134 -14.86 11.85 1.82
C THR A 134 -15.22 11.89 0.34
N LEU A 135 -14.30 12.29 -0.54
CA LEU A 135 -14.55 12.30 -1.98
C LEU A 135 -14.41 10.90 -2.61
N GLN A 136 -13.71 9.97 -1.94
CA GLN A 136 -13.56 8.60 -2.41
C GLN A 136 -14.54 7.62 -1.74
N LEU A 137 -14.91 7.73 -0.45
CA LEU A 137 -15.64 6.64 0.23
C LEU A 137 -17.03 6.31 -0.36
N GLY A 138 -17.92 7.26 -0.63
CA GLY A 138 -19.27 6.94 -1.14
C GLY A 138 -19.27 6.36 -2.57
N GLU A 139 -18.30 6.74 -3.40
CA GLU A 139 -18.16 6.24 -4.76
C GLU A 139 -17.39 4.91 -4.79
N LEU A 140 -16.37 4.74 -3.94
CA LEU A 140 -15.67 3.49 -3.70
C LEU A 140 -16.58 2.43 -3.06
N GLU A 141 -17.45 2.82 -2.13
CA GLU A 141 -18.48 1.96 -1.53
C GLU A 141 -19.44 1.43 -2.59
N ALA A 142 -19.91 2.32 -3.48
CA ALA A 142 -20.78 1.94 -4.59
C ALA A 142 -20.08 1.01 -5.60
N LEU A 143 -18.81 1.27 -5.91
CA LEU A 143 -17.98 0.43 -6.78
C LEU A 143 -17.74 -0.95 -6.15
N GLY A 144 -17.39 -1.01 -4.86
CA GLY A 144 -17.20 -2.26 -4.12
C GLY A 144 -18.49 -3.07 -3.94
N ALA A 145 -19.64 -2.41 -3.78
CA ALA A 145 -20.94 -3.07 -3.73
C ALA A 145 -21.36 -3.66 -5.10
N GLU A 146 -21.20 -2.90 -6.19
CA GLU A 146 -21.44 -3.41 -7.55
C GLU A 146 -20.52 -4.59 -7.88
N TYR A 147 -19.27 -4.51 -7.45
CA TYR A 147 -18.28 -5.55 -7.57
C TYR A 147 -18.70 -6.84 -6.85
N ALA A 148 -19.11 -6.75 -5.57
CA ALA A 148 -19.61 -7.89 -4.81
C ALA A 148 -20.86 -8.52 -5.46
N ARG A 149 -21.80 -7.71 -5.96
CA ARG A 149 -23.00 -8.21 -6.67
C ARG A 149 -22.63 -9.09 -7.87
N ARG A 150 -21.65 -8.69 -8.67
CA ARG A 150 -21.21 -9.44 -9.85
C ARG A 150 -20.52 -10.74 -9.48
N VAL A 151 -19.66 -10.71 -8.47
CA VAL A 151 -18.99 -11.91 -7.95
C VAL A 151 -20.03 -12.91 -7.45
N ASN A 152 -21.01 -12.47 -6.66
CA ASN A 152 -22.08 -13.34 -6.18
C ASN A 152 -22.94 -13.88 -7.33
N ALA A 153 -23.22 -13.07 -8.36
CA ALA A 153 -23.95 -13.51 -9.55
C ALA A 153 -23.20 -14.59 -10.34
N GLN A 154 -21.88 -14.45 -10.51
CA GLN A 154 -21.05 -15.46 -11.15
C GLN A 154 -20.95 -16.74 -10.33
N ALA A 155 -20.82 -16.62 -9.01
CA ALA A 155 -20.83 -17.78 -8.11
C ALA A 155 -22.18 -18.52 -8.16
N ALA A 156 -23.30 -17.79 -8.20
CA ALA A 156 -24.63 -18.37 -8.36
C ALA A 156 -24.79 -19.09 -9.71
N ALA A 157 -24.24 -18.55 -10.80
CA ALA A 157 -24.23 -19.20 -12.10
C ALA A 157 -23.39 -20.49 -12.09
N ALA A 158 -22.21 -20.48 -11.45
CA ALA A 158 -21.38 -21.67 -11.30
C ALA A 158 -22.07 -22.78 -10.49
N ARG A 159 -22.77 -22.41 -9.41
CA ARG A 159 -23.58 -23.36 -8.62
C ARG A 159 -24.72 -23.97 -9.45
N ARG A 160 -25.41 -23.18 -10.26
CA ARG A 160 -26.43 -23.69 -11.20
C ARG A 160 -25.84 -24.65 -12.25
N ALA A 161 -24.58 -24.44 -12.61
CA ALA A 161 -23.83 -25.34 -13.50
C ALA A 161 -23.24 -26.58 -12.79
N GLY A 162 -23.54 -26.79 -11.49
CA GLY A 162 -23.17 -28.00 -10.76
C GLY A 162 -21.93 -27.87 -9.86
N ALA A 163 -21.39 -26.66 -9.65
CA ALA A 163 -20.32 -26.47 -8.68
C ALA A 163 -20.78 -26.81 -7.26
N THR A 164 -20.00 -27.62 -6.55
CA THR A 164 -20.24 -28.02 -5.15
C THR A 164 -19.10 -27.49 -4.27
N GLY A 165 -19.44 -26.93 -3.10
CA GLY A 165 -18.47 -26.32 -2.18
C GLY A 165 -18.17 -24.84 -2.44
N PRO A 166 -17.07 -24.30 -1.87
CA PRO A 166 -16.67 -22.91 -2.04
C PRO A 166 -16.46 -22.56 -3.51
N VAL A 167 -16.93 -21.39 -3.94
CA VAL A 167 -16.80 -20.91 -5.32
C VAL A 167 -15.80 -19.77 -5.37
N GLU A 168 -14.74 -19.94 -6.16
CA GLU A 168 -13.75 -18.92 -6.42
C GLU A 168 -14.03 -18.27 -7.79
N VAL A 169 -14.11 -16.93 -7.82
CA VAL A 169 -14.45 -16.16 -9.02
C VAL A 169 -13.24 -15.34 -9.50
N SER A 170 -12.93 -15.39 -10.80
CA SER A 170 -11.83 -14.63 -11.42
C SER A 170 -12.31 -13.30 -12.01
N LEU A 171 -11.46 -12.26 -11.96
CA LEU A 171 -11.82 -10.92 -12.45
C LEU A 171 -11.81 -10.80 -13.99
N PRO A 172 -12.55 -9.84 -14.56
CA PRO A 172 -12.40 -9.45 -15.97
C PRO A 172 -10.97 -9.04 -16.30
N GLN A 173 -10.51 -9.34 -17.52
CA GLN A 173 -9.13 -9.08 -17.96
C GLN A 173 -8.76 -7.58 -17.96
N GLY A 174 -9.73 -6.66 -18.06
CA GLY A 174 -9.51 -5.21 -18.01
C GLY A 174 -9.30 -4.63 -16.61
N GLY A 175 -9.38 -5.45 -15.55
CA GLY A 175 -9.09 -5.04 -14.18
C GLY A 175 -9.97 -3.89 -13.66
N TRP A 176 -9.37 -3.00 -12.87
CA TRP A 176 -10.08 -1.90 -12.20
C TRP A 176 -10.52 -0.78 -13.15
N ASP A 177 -9.83 -0.61 -14.28
CA ASP A 177 -10.13 0.42 -15.27
C ASP A 177 -11.45 0.10 -16.02
N GLU A 178 -11.76 -1.18 -16.22
CA GLU A 178 -13.06 -1.64 -16.74
C GLU A 178 -14.21 -1.40 -15.75
N ILE A 179 -13.95 -1.59 -14.45
CA ILE A 179 -14.95 -1.37 -13.38
C ILE A 179 -15.30 0.12 -13.25
N ALA A 180 -14.32 1.02 -13.38
CA ALA A 180 -14.53 2.48 -13.36
C ALA A 180 -15.38 2.98 -14.55
N GLY A 181 -15.24 2.36 -15.73
CA GLY A 181 -16.00 2.72 -16.93
C GLY A 181 -17.50 2.42 -16.85
N LEU A 182 -17.93 1.52 -15.96
CA LEU A 182 -19.31 0.99 -15.93
C LEU A 182 -20.35 1.93 -15.30
N ARG A 183 -19.93 2.98 -14.57
CA ARG A 183 -20.87 3.92 -13.90
C ARG A 183 -21.25 5.12 -14.78
N GLY A 184 -21.32 4.92 -16.10
CA GLY A 184 -21.90 5.90 -17.04
C GLY A 184 -21.16 7.23 -17.13
N GLY A 185 -19.83 7.24 -16.95
CA GLY A 185 -19.01 8.43 -17.20
C GLY A 185 -19.02 9.51 -16.10
N LYS A 186 -19.38 9.17 -14.85
CA LYS A 186 -19.19 10.08 -13.70
C LYS A 186 -17.72 10.23 -13.29
N TYR A 187 -16.89 9.22 -13.53
CA TYR A 187 -15.43 9.35 -13.47
C TYR A 187 -14.93 9.78 -14.86
N LYS A 188 -14.68 11.07 -15.05
CA LYS A 188 -14.03 11.58 -16.28
C LYS A 188 -12.53 11.68 -16.03
N GLY A 189 -11.82 10.56 -16.19
CA GLY A 189 -10.35 10.53 -16.12
C GLY A 189 -9.77 9.12 -15.96
N THR A 190 -8.47 8.99 -16.25
CA THR A 190 -7.68 7.80 -15.91
C THR A 190 -7.50 7.76 -14.39
N LEU A 191 -7.82 6.63 -13.74
CA LEU A 191 -7.56 6.44 -12.32
C LEU A 191 -6.06 6.61 -12.03
N THR A 192 -5.73 7.41 -11.02
CA THR A 192 -4.36 7.53 -10.52
C THR A 192 -3.93 6.26 -9.79
N GLN A 193 -2.64 6.07 -9.54
CA GLN A 193 -2.14 4.93 -8.78
C GLN A 193 -2.69 4.92 -7.33
N ASP A 194 -2.95 6.09 -6.77
CA ASP A 194 -3.49 6.27 -5.43
C ASP A 194 -4.98 5.91 -5.39
N ASP A 195 -5.76 6.28 -6.42
CA ASP A 195 -7.14 5.82 -6.60
C ASP A 195 -7.20 4.28 -6.68
N LYS A 196 -6.29 3.67 -7.47
CA LYS A 196 -6.22 2.21 -7.61
C LYS A 196 -5.86 1.51 -6.30
N SER A 197 -5.03 2.14 -5.45
CA SER A 197 -4.63 1.61 -4.15
C SER A 197 -5.75 1.73 -3.11
N ALA A 198 -6.47 2.85 -3.10
CA ALA A 198 -7.66 3.07 -2.27
C ALA A 198 -8.80 2.10 -2.62
N ILE A 199 -9.05 1.86 -3.91
CA ILE A 199 -10.01 0.84 -4.40
C ILE A 199 -9.62 -0.56 -3.92
N ARG A 200 -8.33 -0.94 -4.00
CA ARG A 200 -7.84 -2.25 -3.53
C ARG A 200 -8.04 -2.45 -2.03
N ALA A 201 -7.74 -1.43 -1.23
CA ALA A 201 -7.96 -1.45 0.21
C ALA A 201 -9.45 -1.64 0.55
N TYR A 202 -10.35 -0.99 -0.21
CA TYR A 202 -11.79 -1.17 -0.06
C TYR A 202 -12.25 -2.57 -0.50
N ALA A 203 -11.79 -3.08 -1.64
CA ALA A 203 -12.10 -4.45 -2.07
C ALA A 203 -11.60 -5.50 -1.05
N GLY A 204 -10.46 -5.28 -0.40
CA GLY A 204 -10.00 -6.10 0.72
C GLY A 204 -10.92 -6.06 1.94
N SER A 205 -11.59 -4.94 2.20
CA SER A 205 -12.57 -4.78 3.28
C SER A 205 -13.99 -5.27 2.91
N THR A 206 -14.30 -5.47 1.62
CA THR A 206 -15.60 -6.01 1.14
C THR A 206 -15.85 -7.51 1.41
N LYS A 207 -15.01 -8.17 2.21
CA LYS A 207 -15.22 -9.57 2.65
C LYS A 207 -16.61 -9.80 3.30
N GLY A 208 -17.25 -8.74 3.83
CA GLY A 208 -18.60 -8.78 4.39
C GLY A 208 -19.76 -8.67 3.38
N LEU A 209 -19.52 -8.47 2.08
CA LEU A 209 -20.56 -8.35 1.04
C LEU A 209 -20.66 -9.57 0.12
N LEU A 210 -19.76 -10.54 0.27
CA LEU A 210 -19.78 -11.80 -0.48
C LEU A 210 -20.70 -12.81 0.19
N ASP A 211 -21.40 -13.62 -0.61
CA ASP A 211 -22.18 -14.73 -0.08
C ASP A 211 -21.26 -15.74 0.63
N GLU A 212 -21.79 -16.45 1.63
CA GLU A 212 -21.04 -17.46 2.36
C GLU A 212 -20.43 -18.51 1.39
N GLY A 213 -19.15 -18.82 1.59
CA GLY A 213 -18.39 -19.74 0.74
C GLY A 213 -18.03 -19.17 -0.65
N VAL A 214 -18.28 -17.88 -0.93
CA VAL A 214 -17.79 -17.20 -2.13
C VAL A 214 -16.49 -16.49 -1.82
N SER A 215 -15.51 -16.66 -2.68
CA SER A 215 -14.22 -15.98 -2.59
C SER A 215 -13.86 -15.38 -3.93
N ILE A 216 -13.13 -14.28 -3.88
CA ILE A 216 -12.61 -13.63 -5.08
C ILE A 216 -11.18 -14.10 -5.24
N LYS A 217 -10.86 -14.59 -6.44
CA LYS A 217 -9.49 -14.63 -6.90
C LYS A 217 -9.12 -13.21 -7.25
N VAL A 218 -8.76 -12.42 -6.23
CA VAL A 218 -8.08 -11.15 -6.47
C VAL A 218 -6.83 -11.57 -7.22
N PRO A 219 -6.59 -11.10 -8.46
CA PRO A 219 -5.23 -11.08 -8.94
C PRO A 219 -4.53 -10.17 -7.94
N SER A 220 -3.94 -10.77 -6.92
CA SER A 220 -2.88 -10.11 -6.21
C SER A 220 -1.94 -9.68 -7.32
N PRO A 221 -1.67 -8.38 -7.50
CA PRO A 221 -0.70 -7.97 -8.49
C PRO A 221 0.59 -8.79 -8.29
N ASN A 222 0.88 -9.15 -7.02
CA ASN A 222 2.01 -9.99 -6.66
C ASN A 222 1.58 -11.14 -5.71
N GLY A 223 1.71 -12.39 -6.18
CA GLY A 223 1.97 -13.49 -5.25
C GLY A 223 0.85 -14.49 -4.98
N ARG A 224 -0.07 -14.74 -5.92
CA ARG A 224 -0.76 -16.06 -5.96
C ARG A 224 -0.44 -16.92 -7.17
N ASN A 225 0.00 -16.32 -8.27
CA ASN A 225 0.59 -17.02 -9.41
C ASN A 225 1.76 -16.17 -9.88
N GLY A 226 2.97 -16.72 -9.94
CA GLY A 226 4.12 -16.07 -10.57
C GLY A 226 3.66 -15.41 -11.86
N ASN A 227 3.81 -14.08 -11.92
CA ASN A 227 3.21 -13.29 -12.98
C ASN A 227 3.92 -13.64 -14.28
N GLN A 228 3.21 -14.00 -15.35
CA GLN A 228 3.88 -14.50 -16.58
C GLN A 228 4.96 -13.54 -17.10
N PRO A 229 4.74 -12.22 -17.17
CA PRO A 229 5.78 -11.22 -17.38
C PRO A 229 7.04 -11.34 -16.49
N HIS A 230 6.87 -11.66 -15.20
CA HIS A 230 7.98 -11.84 -14.27
C HIS A 230 8.70 -13.16 -14.53
N ILE A 231 7.96 -14.25 -14.78
CA ILE A 231 8.53 -15.55 -15.17
C ILE A 231 9.35 -15.41 -16.45
N ASP A 232 8.83 -14.67 -17.43
CA ASP A 232 9.51 -14.38 -18.69
C ASP A 232 10.78 -13.54 -18.44
N ASP A 233 10.75 -12.60 -17.49
CA ASP A 233 11.93 -11.84 -17.07
C ASP A 233 13.00 -12.72 -16.41
N VAL A 234 12.60 -13.58 -15.47
CA VAL A 234 13.48 -14.56 -14.83
C VAL A 234 14.12 -15.47 -15.89
N THR A 235 13.32 -15.98 -16.82
CA THR A 235 13.79 -16.85 -17.91
C THR A 235 14.80 -16.13 -18.80
N ARG A 236 14.52 -14.87 -19.18
CA ARG A 236 15.40 -14.06 -20.02
C ARG A 236 16.72 -13.72 -19.33
N ASN A 237 16.68 -13.44 -18.03
CA ASN A 237 17.83 -13.02 -17.25
C ASN A 237 18.68 -14.19 -16.74
N ASN A 238 18.24 -15.42 -16.96
CA ASN A 238 18.89 -16.63 -16.50
C ASN A 238 19.59 -17.40 -17.63
N THR A 239 20.92 -17.28 -17.69
CA THR A 239 21.68 -17.63 -18.89
C THR A 239 22.44 -18.97 -18.82
N GLN A 240 22.25 -19.77 -17.77
CA GLN A 240 22.91 -21.08 -17.67
C GLN A 240 22.14 -22.21 -18.39
N PRO A 241 22.83 -23.16 -19.07
CA PRO A 241 22.18 -24.29 -19.75
C PRO A 241 21.38 -25.23 -18.83
N SER A 242 21.84 -25.44 -17.59
CA SER A 242 21.12 -26.17 -16.54
C SER A 242 20.20 -25.25 -15.73
N GLY A 243 20.11 -23.97 -16.11
CA GLY A 243 19.61 -22.88 -15.29
C GLY A 243 18.11 -22.86 -15.10
N GLU A 244 17.31 -23.63 -15.84
CA GLU A 244 15.84 -23.54 -15.83
C GLU A 244 15.25 -23.35 -14.42
N LEU A 245 14.58 -22.21 -14.25
CA LEU A 245 13.87 -21.86 -13.03
C LEU A 245 12.38 -22.03 -13.28
N ARG A 246 11.68 -22.57 -12.28
CA ARG A 246 10.23 -22.81 -12.40
C ARG A 246 9.48 -22.15 -11.26
N PRO A 247 8.30 -21.58 -11.51
CA PRO A 247 7.45 -21.08 -10.44
C PRO A 247 7.14 -22.21 -9.45
N LEU A 248 7.26 -21.92 -8.15
CA LEU A 248 6.98 -22.90 -7.10
C LEU A 248 6.41 -22.19 -5.87
N THR A 249 5.50 -22.87 -5.17
CA THR A 249 4.99 -22.35 -3.90
C THR A 249 6.03 -22.50 -2.80
N VAL A 250 6.45 -21.37 -2.20
CA VAL A 250 7.34 -21.29 -1.04
C VAL A 250 6.74 -20.31 -0.04
N GLY A 251 6.56 -20.72 1.21
CA GLY A 251 6.04 -19.83 2.26
C GLY A 251 4.61 -19.32 2.00
N GLY A 252 3.80 -20.09 1.26
CA GLY A 252 2.44 -19.68 0.87
C GLY A 252 2.38 -18.68 -0.28
N ARG A 253 3.52 -18.35 -0.92
CA ARG A 253 3.64 -17.50 -2.11
C ARG A 253 4.12 -18.33 -3.30
N VAL A 254 3.70 -17.98 -4.51
CA VAL A 254 4.28 -18.57 -5.73
C VAL A 254 5.43 -17.69 -6.19
N ALA A 255 6.64 -18.20 -6.02
CA ALA A 255 7.86 -17.53 -6.46
C ALA A 255 7.95 -17.46 -7.99
N ASP A 256 8.56 -16.41 -8.53
CA ASP A 256 8.67 -16.20 -9.99
C ASP A 256 9.63 -17.21 -10.64
N GLY A 257 10.64 -17.69 -9.91
CA GLY A 257 11.48 -18.80 -10.35
C GLY A 257 12.24 -19.48 -9.21
N VAL A 258 12.19 -20.81 -9.17
CA VAL A 258 12.87 -21.61 -8.15
C VAL A 258 13.76 -22.67 -8.79
N GLY A 259 15.00 -22.73 -8.33
CA GLY A 259 16.00 -23.71 -8.74
C GLY A 259 15.91 -24.98 -7.90
N LYS A 260 16.51 -26.05 -8.42
CA LYS A 260 16.72 -27.31 -7.70
C LYS A 260 17.76 -27.11 -6.57
N PRO A 261 17.77 -27.96 -5.54
CA PRO A 261 18.86 -27.97 -4.56
C PRO A 261 20.23 -28.13 -5.25
N GLY A 262 21.21 -27.33 -4.84
CA GLY A 262 22.56 -27.32 -5.42
C GLY A 262 22.67 -26.70 -6.81
N GLN A 263 21.57 -26.26 -7.42
CA GLN A 263 21.58 -25.66 -8.75
C GLN A 263 22.16 -24.25 -8.68
N LYS A 264 23.32 -24.06 -9.30
CA LYS A 264 23.85 -22.73 -9.61
C LYS A 264 22.97 -22.06 -10.65
N VAL A 265 22.86 -20.73 -10.55
CA VAL A 265 22.12 -19.91 -11.52
C VAL A 265 22.92 -18.65 -11.84
N VAL A 266 22.67 -18.06 -13.00
CA VAL A 266 23.24 -16.75 -13.36
C VAL A 266 22.10 -15.81 -13.64
N ILE A 267 21.83 -14.87 -12.73
CA ILE A 267 20.77 -13.88 -12.89
C ILE A 267 21.39 -12.52 -13.19
N ARG A 268 21.04 -11.92 -14.32
CA ARG A 268 21.59 -10.61 -14.77
C ARG A 268 23.12 -10.58 -14.73
N GLY A 269 23.76 -11.68 -15.16
CA GLY A 269 25.22 -11.81 -15.21
C GLY A 269 25.91 -12.10 -13.88
N VAL A 270 25.17 -12.21 -12.76
CA VAL A 270 25.72 -12.58 -11.46
C VAL A 270 25.52 -14.07 -11.22
N GLU A 271 26.60 -14.83 -11.00
CA GLU A 271 26.52 -16.24 -10.61
C GLU A 271 26.15 -16.37 -9.12
N ILE A 272 25.13 -17.18 -8.83
CA ILE A 272 24.68 -17.51 -7.49
C ILE A 272 24.82 -19.01 -7.28
N ASP A 273 25.68 -19.38 -6.32
CA ASP A 273 25.82 -20.75 -5.82
C ASP A 273 25.10 -20.88 -4.47
N PRO A 274 24.01 -21.66 -4.39
CA PRO A 274 23.28 -21.84 -3.13
C PRO A 274 23.93 -22.88 -2.19
N GLY A 275 25.03 -23.52 -2.60
CA GLY A 275 25.62 -24.66 -1.90
C GLY A 275 24.81 -25.95 -2.08
N PRO A 276 25.35 -27.11 -1.63
CA PRO A 276 24.85 -28.43 -1.99
C PRO A 276 23.40 -28.72 -1.54
N ASN A 277 22.96 -28.10 -0.45
CA ASN A 277 21.62 -28.32 0.12
C ASN A 277 20.70 -27.09 -0.02
N GLY A 278 21.22 -25.95 -0.46
CA GLY A 278 20.43 -24.75 -0.67
C GLY A 278 19.83 -24.73 -2.07
N ARG A 279 18.82 -23.90 -2.28
CA ARG A 279 18.29 -23.57 -3.61
C ARG A 279 18.25 -22.06 -3.83
N VAL A 280 18.14 -21.64 -5.09
CA VAL A 280 17.91 -20.24 -5.43
C VAL A 280 16.43 -20.00 -5.70
N ILE A 281 15.89 -18.94 -5.10
CA ILE A 281 14.55 -18.41 -5.35
C ILE A 281 14.75 -17.03 -6.00
N VAL A 282 14.05 -16.73 -7.08
CA VAL A 282 14.13 -15.47 -7.81
C VAL A 282 12.76 -14.81 -7.84
N GLU A 283 12.70 -13.55 -7.39
CA GLU A 283 11.51 -12.69 -7.40
C GLU A 283 11.73 -11.43 -8.21
N VAL A 284 10.73 -11.03 -8.99
CA VAL A 284 10.76 -9.77 -9.73
C VAL A 284 9.89 -8.76 -8.99
N GLU A 285 10.54 -7.84 -8.28
CA GLU A 285 9.88 -6.86 -7.43
C GLU A 285 10.52 -5.48 -7.59
N PRO A 286 9.72 -4.40 -7.74
CA PRO A 286 10.27 -3.06 -7.79
C PRO A 286 10.97 -2.74 -6.47
N PHE A 287 12.08 -2.00 -6.54
CA PHE A 287 12.81 -1.54 -5.37
C PHE A 287 13.11 -0.04 -5.44
N SER A 288 13.25 0.57 -4.26
CA SER A 288 13.72 1.95 -4.11
C SER A 288 15.14 1.91 -3.56
N GLY A 289 16.12 2.32 -4.36
CA GLY A 289 17.53 2.11 -4.05
C GLY A 289 17.86 0.61 -3.98
N ASN A 290 18.34 0.12 -2.83
CA ASN A 290 18.72 -1.29 -2.64
C ASN A 290 17.69 -2.09 -1.83
N ILE A 291 16.41 -1.67 -1.86
CA ILE A 291 15.38 -2.22 -0.96
C ILE A 291 14.07 -2.42 -1.72
N PRO A 292 13.54 -3.67 -1.78
CA PRO A 292 12.23 -3.97 -2.36
C PRO A 292 11.15 -3.11 -1.74
N VAL A 293 10.10 -2.77 -2.49
CA VAL A 293 8.91 -2.09 -1.93
C VAL A 293 8.25 -2.93 -0.83
N SER A 294 7.37 -2.32 -0.03
CA SER A 294 6.76 -2.95 1.15
C SER A 294 6.18 -4.34 0.87
N ASP A 295 5.43 -4.48 -0.23
CA ASP A 295 4.82 -5.74 -0.63
C ASP A 295 5.86 -6.79 -1.07
N GLY A 296 6.89 -6.37 -1.80
CA GLY A 296 8.03 -7.23 -2.15
C GLY A 296 8.76 -7.72 -0.90
N ARG A 297 8.96 -6.86 0.11
CA ARG A 297 9.57 -7.26 1.38
C ARG A 297 8.74 -8.29 2.14
N ALA A 298 7.41 -8.11 2.19
CA ALA A 298 6.52 -9.09 2.79
C ALA A 298 6.67 -10.47 2.13
N GLN A 299 6.66 -10.49 0.79
CA GLN A 299 6.78 -11.73 0.01
C GLN A 299 8.11 -12.45 0.24
N ILE A 300 9.22 -11.71 0.19
CA ILE A 300 10.56 -12.29 0.42
C ILE A 300 10.65 -12.88 1.84
N ARG A 301 10.03 -12.24 2.83
CA ARG A 301 10.00 -12.72 4.21
C ARG A 301 9.12 -13.97 4.37
N ASP A 302 7.97 -14.01 3.70
CA ASP A 302 7.12 -15.21 3.63
C ASP A 302 7.90 -16.38 3.03
N MET A 303 8.60 -16.16 1.90
CA MET A 303 9.44 -17.17 1.25
C MET A 303 10.61 -17.60 2.12
N ARG A 304 11.27 -16.68 2.82
CA ARG A 304 12.32 -16.99 3.80
C ARG A 304 11.78 -17.85 4.94
N ALA A 305 10.57 -17.60 5.42
CA ALA A 305 9.94 -18.44 6.44
C ALA A 305 9.61 -19.84 5.91
N GLY A 306 9.19 -19.94 4.65
CA GLY A 306 8.92 -21.22 3.98
C GLY A 306 10.18 -22.02 3.57
N ASP A 307 11.30 -21.33 3.35
CA ASP A 307 12.60 -21.94 3.11
C ASP A 307 13.76 -21.12 3.72
N PRO A 308 14.13 -21.44 4.96
CA PRO A 308 15.24 -20.78 5.64
C PRO A 308 16.60 -20.99 4.98
N SER A 309 16.75 -22.03 4.14
CA SER A 309 18.01 -22.43 3.50
C SER A 309 18.21 -21.85 2.09
N ALA A 310 17.19 -21.21 1.52
CA ALA A 310 17.27 -20.66 0.17
C ALA A 310 18.15 -19.40 0.10
N THR A 311 18.81 -19.18 -1.03
CA THR A 311 19.27 -17.85 -1.43
C THR A 311 18.16 -17.19 -2.22
N ILE A 312 17.64 -16.05 -1.75
CA ILE A 312 16.57 -15.30 -2.44
C ILE A 312 17.21 -14.17 -3.23
N VAL A 313 16.90 -14.09 -4.52
CA VAL A 313 17.44 -13.12 -5.48
C VAL A 313 16.28 -12.26 -5.95
N VAL A 314 16.45 -10.94 -5.95
CA VAL A 314 15.38 -10.00 -6.32
C VAL A 314 15.85 -9.08 -7.42
N THR A 315 15.05 -8.97 -8.49
CA THR A 315 15.33 -8.11 -9.65
C THR A 315 14.25 -7.05 -9.83
N ASP A 316 14.65 -5.83 -10.19
CA ASP A 316 13.69 -4.74 -10.46
C ASP A 316 13.18 -4.80 -11.90
N PRO A 317 11.85 -4.99 -12.12
CA PRO A 317 11.28 -5.00 -13.46
C PRO A 317 11.39 -3.65 -14.19
N HIS A 318 11.52 -2.54 -13.47
CA HIS A 318 11.60 -1.19 -14.04
C HIS A 318 13.04 -0.75 -14.33
N ASN A 319 14.03 -1.47 -13.82
CA ASN A 319 15.44 -1.19 -14.04
C ASN A 319 16.20 -2.48 -14.39
N THR A 320 16.18 -2.84 -15.67
CA THR A 320 16.73 -4.10 -16.19
C THR A 320 18.26 -4.19 -16.15
N THR A 321 18.97 -3.07 -15.94
CA THR A 321 20.43 -3.01 -15.86
C THR A 321 20.96 -3.02 -14.43
N SER A 322 20.09 -2.85 -13.43
CA SER A 322 20.48 -2.92 -12.02
C SER A 322 20.92 -4.32 -11.61
N PRO A 323 21.97 -4.44 -10.76
CA PRO A 323 22.36 -5.72 -10.20
C PRO A 323 21.23 -6.27 -9.32
N PRO A 324 21.07 -7.61 -9.24
CA PRO A 324 20.08 -8.21 -8.37
C PRO A 324 20.43 -7.98 -6.90
N LEU A 325 19.41 -7.88 -6.04
CA LEU A 325 19.58 -7.97 -4.59
C LEU A 325 19.66 -9.44 -4.19
N ILE A 326 20.61 -9.80 -3.32
CA ILE A 326 20.87 -11.20 -2.94
C ILE A 326 20.76 -11.35 -1.42
N TYR A 327 19.78 -12.14 -1.00
CA TYR A 327 19.52 -12.51 0.39
C TYR A 327 19.95 -13.96 0.63
N ARG A 328 21.19 -14.15 1.11
CA ARG A 328 21.73 -15.46 1.52
C ARG A 328 20.96 -16.03 2.74
N PRO A 329 21.09 -17.34 3.03
CA PRO A 329 20.49 -17.95 4.21
C PRO A 329 20.79 -17.14 5.49
N GLY A 330 19.77 -16.95 6.32
CA GLY A 330 19.86 -16.11 7.53
C GLY A 330 19.72 -14.59 7.28
N THR A 331 19.67 -14.13 6.03
CA THR A 331 19.35 -12.73 5.69
C THR A 331 17.98 -12.60 5.04
N GLN A 332 17.39 -11.42 5.20
CA GLN A 332 16.07 -11.06 4.66
C GLN A 332 15.96 -9.53 4.61
N PRO A 333 15.08 -8.98 3.76
CA PRO A 333 14.77 -7.56 3.82
C PRO A 333 14.13 -7.21 5.17
N PRO A 334 14.15 -5.91 5.51
CA PRO A 334 13.41 -5.40 6.66
C PRO A 334 11.93 -5.76 6.57
N PRO A 335 11.17 -5.69 7.69
CA PRO A 335 9.72 -5.88 7.67
C PRO A 335 9.01 -5.02 6.61
N SER A 336 7.83 -5.47 6.18
CA SER A 336 6.89 -4.61 5.44
C SER A 336 6.44 -3.42 6.31
N GLY A 337 5.93 -2.35 5.69
CA GLY A 337 5.91 -1.00 6.29
C GLY A 337 7.20 -0.25 5.99
N HIS A 338 7.36 1.07 6.20
CA HIS A 338 8.56 1.73 5.68
C HIS A 338 9.85 1.29 6.35
N TYR A 339 10.90 1.29 5.54
CA TYR A 339 12.26 1.15 6.00
C TYR A 339 12.95 2.52 6.05
N ARG A 340 13.43 2.91 7.23
CA ARG A 340 14.34 4.07 7.37
C ARG A 340 15.72 3.67 6.85
N GLY A 341 16.16 4.29 5.76
CA GLY A 341 17.58 4.28 5.38
C GLY A 341 18.41 4.97 6.46
N GLY A 342 18.94 4.19 7.40
CA GLY A 342 19.59 4.73 8.58
C GLY A 342 20.27 3.70 9.47
N GLN A 343 20.94 2.72 8.85
CA GLN A 343 22.13 2.04 9.37
C GLN A 343 22.77 1.34 8.17
N THR A 344 23.99 1.71 7.84
CA THR A 344 24.80 1.00 6.85
C THR A 344 25.07 -0.42 7.33
N HIS A 345 24.24 -1.36 6.90
CA HIS A 345 24.73 -2.70 6.61
C HIS A 345 24.86 -2.81 5.09
N VAL A 346 25.94 -2.21 4.60
CA VAL A 346 26.67 -2.80 3.48
C VAL A 346 27.10 -4.18 4.00
N PRO A 347 26.64 -5.30 3.42
CA PRO A 347 27.31 -6.56 3.66
C PRO A 347 28.72 -6.36 3.11
N ALA A 348 29.73 -6.46 3.97
CA ALA A 348 31.11 -6.47 3.51
C ALA A 348 31.24 -7.52 2.39
N PRO A 349 32.00 -7.24 1.31
CA PRO A 349 32.44 -8.31 0.44
C PRO A 349 33.32 -9.22 1.30
N THR A 350 32.82 -10.40 1.62
CA THR A 350 33.66 -11.46 2.17
C THR A 350 34.60 -11.91 1.06
N GLU A 351 35.90 -11.71 1.29
CA GLU A 351 36.99 -12.39 0.57
C GLU A 351 36.83 -13.91 0.56
#